data_AF-A0A7J9XF43-F1
#
_entry.id   AF-A0A7J9XF43-F1
#
_cell.length_a   1.000
_cell.length_b   1.000
_cell.length_c   1.000
_cell.angle_alpha   90.00
_cell.angle_beta   90.00
_cell.angle_gamma   90.00
#
_symmetry.space_group_name_H-M   'P 1'
#
loop_
_entity.id
_entity.type
_entity.pdbx_description
1 polymer ?
#
loop_
_entity_poly.entity_id
_entity_poly.type
_entity_poly.pdbx_seq_one_letter_code
_entity_poly.pdbx_strand_id
1 'polypeptide(L)'
;MALLLGGGPLVALVAAVATAGIDRLLRILNRWDLPSFFQNAAGAAFVTGVAFLAALLPYWLPLGHEALRPSYVVATGITVLLAGLGLVGAVQDAIEGHYLTAAARNFEVLLQTLAIVIGVGLMLELISRFGTLLPIQEVTAQVPSYALVPVGGFVAAMWALASYSRWRASLVAAIGGAAAWAIFVFTRDLGFGASVASGLASLLVGAVADVSASRLKVPRLIIATSGVVPLLPGLSIYQGMYILVNDSPVEGITTLFGAATTGLALAAGVALGGIIARPLRHEVDRWDRRVRYRARSRRD
;
A
#
# COMPACT_ATOMS: atom_id res chain seq x y z
N MET A 1 3.72 7.62 2.37
CA MET A 1 4.61 6.59 1.81
C MET A 1 5.99 7.14 1.46
N ALA A 2 6.10 8.25 0.72
CA ALA A 2 7.39 8.81 0.30
C ALA A 2 8.45 8.92 1.43
N LEU A 3 8.06 9.38 2.63
CA LEU A 3 8.95 9.45 3.79
C LEU A 3 9.49 8.08 4.24
N LEU A 4 8.70 7.00 4.13
CA LEU A 4 9.13 5.63 4.46
C LEU A 4 10.12 5.07 3.44
N LEU A 5 10.05 5.56 2.19
CA LEU A 5 10.94 5.16 1.12
C LEU A 5 12.27 5.95 1.13
N GLY A 6 12.40 6.94 2.00
CA GLY A 6 13.56 7.80 2.10
C GLY A 6 13.47 9.14 1.40
N GLY A 7 12.28 9.51 0.92
CA GLY A 7 12.02 10.84 0.38
C GLY A 7 12.01 11.90 1.48
N GLY A 8 12.55 13.08 1.18
CA GLY A 8 12.44 14.24 2.07
C GLY A 8 11.02 14.82 2.16
N PRO A 9 10.78 15.81 3.04
CA PRO A 9 9.48 16.46 3.19
C PRO A 9 8.92 17.06 1.89
N LEU A 10 9.79 17.57 1.03
CA LEU A 10 9.42 18.12 -0.28
C LEU A 10 8.86 17.03 -1.21
N VAL A 11 9.53 15.86 -1.27
CA VAL A 11 9.05 14.69 -2.02
C VAL A 11 7.69 14.24 -1.49
N ALA A 12 7.50 14.25 -0.17
CA ALA A 12 6.23 13.89 0.45
C ALA A 12 5.10 14.85 0.06
N LEU A 13 5.38 16.16 -0.05
CA LEU A 13 4.42 17.16 -0.49
C LEU A 13 4.05 16.96 -1.96
N VAL A 14 5.04 16.78 -2.85
CA VAL A 14 4.80 16.49 -4.27
C VAL A 14 3.99 15.19 -4.44
N ALA A 15 4.35 14.15 -3.70
CA ALA A 15 3.62 12.88 -3.72
C ALA A 15 2.19 13.02 -3.19
N ALA A 16 1.94 13.87 -2.19
CA ALA A 16 0.60 14.15 -1.68
C ALA A 16 -0.25 14.86 -2.74
N VAL A 17 0.31 15.87 -3.43
CA VAL A 17 -0.37 16.56 -4.53
C VAL A 17 -0.66 15.61 -5.68
N ALA A 18 0.32 14.79 -6.08
CA ALA A 18 0.14 13.77 -7.10
C ALA A 18 -0.97 12.78 -6.72
N THR A 19 -1.00 12.34 -5.46
CA THR A 19 -2.03 11.43 -4.92
C THR A 19 -3.42 12.07 -4.94
N ALA A 20 -3.54 13.35 -4.59
CA ALA A 20 -4.81 14.08 -4.70
C ALA A 20 -5.26 14.21 -6.17
N GLY A 21 -4.32 14.41 -7.08
CA GLY A 21 -4.57 14.39 -8.53
C GLY A 21 -5.07 13.03 -9.02
N ILE A 22 -4.45 11.93 -8.56
CA ILE A 22 -4.89 10.55 -8.83
C ILE A 22 -6.33 10.37 -8.35
N ASP A 23 -6.65 10.67 -7.09
CA ASP A 23 -8.02 10.53 -6.55
C ASP A 23 -9.04 11.32 -7.39
N ARG A 24 -8.70 12.55 -7.79
CA ARG A 24 -9.58 13.35 -8.65
C ARG A 24 -9.75 12.73 -10.04
N LEU A 25 -8.67 12.26 -10.65
CA LEU A 25 -8.69 11.59 -11.95
C LEU A 25 -9.56 10.35 -11.91
N LEU A 26 -9.36 9.46 -10.93
CA LEU A 26 -10.18 8.24 -10.79
C LEU A 26 -11.65 8.58 -10.61
N ARG A 27 -11.99 9.60 -9.79
CA ARG A 27 -13.39 10.05 -9.66
C ARG A 27 -13.98 10.56 -10.97
N ILE A 28 -13.21 11.28 -11.80
CA ILE A 28 -13.67 11.76 -13.10
C ILE A 28 -13.90 10.59 -14.05
N LEU A 29 -12.94 9.67 -14.16
CA LEU A 29 -13.04 8.50 -15.03
C LEU A 29 -14.17 7.56 -14.59
N ASN A 30 -14.41 7.44 -13.29
CA ASN A 30 -15.53 6.69 -12.73
C ASN A 30 -16.89 7.33 -13.05
N ARG A 31 -16.96 8.66 -13.20
CA ARG A 31 -18.17 9.35 -13.69
C ARG A 31 -18.40 9.16 -15.19
N TRP A 32 -17.41 8.67 -15.93
CA TRP A 32 -17.52 8.28 -17.33
C TRP A 32 -17.71 6.77 -17.51
N ASP A 33 -18.02 6.05 -16.42
CA ASP A 33 -18.25 4.59 -16.40
C ASP A 33 -17.10 3.76 -17.00
N LEU A 34 -15.87 4.29 -16.94
CA LEU A 34 -14.69 3.57 -17.40
C LEU A 34 -14.36 2.40 -16.46
N PRO A 35 -14.08 1.19 -16.97
CA PRO A 35 -13.66 0.06 -16.14
C PRO A 35 -12.42 0.36 -15.28
N SER A 36 -12.33 -0.28 -14.10
CA SER A 36 -11.24 -0.09 -13.11
C SER A 36 -9.84 -0.32 -13.69
N PHE A 37 -9.72 -1.21 -14.68
CA PHE A 37 -8.50 -1.40 -15.46
C PHE A 37 -8.01 -0.09 -16.09
N PHE A 38 -8.86 0.61 -16.83
CA PHE A 38 -8.48 1.87 -17.49
C PHE A 38 -8.24 3.00 -16.48
N GLN A 39 -9.00 3.02 -15.38
CA GLN A 39 -8.78 3.98 -14.30
C GLN A 39 -7.39 3.82 -13.67
N ASN A 40 -6.99 2.57 -13.38
CA ASN A 40 -5.67 2.28 -12.80
C ASN A 40 -4.54 2.54 -13.80
N ALA A 41 -4.71 2.20 -15.08
CA ALA A 41 -3.74 2.52 -16.12
C ALA A 41 -3.56 4.03 -16.28
N ALA A 42 -4.65 4.79 -16.34
CA ALA A 42 -4.60 6.25 -16.44
C ALA A 42 -4.00 6.89 -15.19
N GLY A 43 -4.36 6.42 -14.00
CA GLY A 43 -3.78 6.88 -12.73
C GLY A 43 -2.27 6.62 -12.65
N ALA A 44 -1.83 5.45 -13.12
CA ALA A 44 -0.42 5.08 -13.16
C ALA A 44 0.37 5.94 -14.16
N ALA A 45 -0.17 6.15 -15.36
CA ALA A 45 0.40 7.06 -16.35
C ALA A 45 0.49 8.50 -15.81
N PHE A 46 -0.59 8.97 -15.17
CA PHE A 46 -0.65 10.31 -14.59
C PHE A 46 0.44 10.54 -13.54
N VAL A 47 0.61 9.61 -12.58
CA VAL A 47 1.61 9.81 -11.52
C VAL A 47 3.04 9.74 -12.04
N THR A 48 3.31 8.87 -13.02
CA THR A 48 4.61 8.83 -13.71
C THR A 48 4.87 10.15 -14.43
N GLY A 49 3.87 10.72 -15.08
CA GLY A 49 3.96 12.05 -15.70
C GLY A 49 4.22 13.17 -14.71
N VAL A 50 3.48 13.21 -13.59
CA VAL A 50 3.70 14.20 -12.53
C VAL A 50 5.10 14.07 -11.93
N ALA A 51 5.58 12.86 -11.71
CA ALA A 51 6.93 12.62 -11.21
C ALA A 51 8.01 13.09 -12.21
N PHE A 52 7.79 12.89 -13.51
CA PHE A 52 8.65 13.41 -14.55
C PHE A 52 8.67 14.95 -14.57
N LEU A 53 7.50 15.60 -14.53
CA LEU A 53 7.42 17.06 -14.42
C LEU A 53 8.10 17.59 -13.15
N ALA A 54 7.95 16.88 -12.03
CA ALA A 54 8.65 17.18 -10.79
C ALA A 54 10.18 17.01 -10.90
N ALA A 55 10.66 16.10 -11.76
CA ALA A 55 12.07 15.93 -12.04
C ALA A 55 12.68 17.10 -12.82
N LEU A 56 11.86 17.84 -13.58
CA LEU A 56 12.29 19.02 -14.34
C LEU A 56 12.31 20.30 -13.50
N LEU A 57 11.58 20.34 -12.37
CA LEU A 57 11.50 21.51 -11.49
C LEU A 57 12.87 22.01 -10.96
N PRO A 58 13.81 21.15 -10.53
CA PRO A 58 15.17 21.55 -10.14
C PRO A 58 15.99 22.27 -11.24
N TYR A 59 15.61 22.11 -12.52
CA TYR A 59 16.27 22.82 -13.61
C TYR A 59 15.85 24.30 -13.67
N TRP A 60 14.65 24.62 -13.18
CA TRP A 60 14.07 25.96 -13.20
C TRP A 60 14.09 26.66 -11.83
N LEU A 61 14.09 25.89 -10.75
CA LEU A 61 14.24 26.38 -9.38
C LEU A 61 15.54 25.84 -8.77
N PRO A 62 16.31 26.64 -8.02
CA PRO A 62 17.49 26.20 -7.28
C PRO A 62 17.11 25.36 -6.04
N LEU A 63 16.34 24.31 -6.25
CA LEU A 63 16.07 23.24 -5.30
C LEU A 63 17.15 22.19 -5.57
N GLY A 64 18.00 21.87 -4.60
CA GLY A 64 19.09 20.92 -4.80
C GLY A 64 18.62 19.63 -5.50
N HIS A 65 19.37 19.17 -6.50
CA HIS A 65 19.01 18.03 -7.36
C HIS A 65 18.76 16.72 -6.59
N GLU A 66 19.28 16.59 -5.38
CA GLU A 66 19.04 15.44 -4.50
C GLU A 66 17.69 15.47 -3.77
N ALA A 67 17.03 16.64 -3.70
CA ALA A 67 15.82 16.84 -2.91
C ALA A 67 14.56 16.29 -3.57
N LEU A 68 14.57 16.04 -4.88
CA LEU A 68 13.41 15.60 -5.66
C LEU A 68 13.74 14.36 -6.48
N ARG A 69 13.79 13.20 -5.81
CA ARG A 69 13.91 11.89 -6.47
C ARG A 69 12.55 11.43 -7.01
N PRO A 70 12.34 11.33 -8.34
CA PRO A 70 11.03 11.00 -8.92
C PRO A 70 10.54 9.61 -8.52
N SER A 71 11.47 8.68 -8.30
CA SER A 71 11.18 7.28 -7.96
C SER A 71 10.32 7.14 -6.71
N TYR A 72 10.52 7.98 -5.70
CA TYR A 72 9.71 7.94 -4.47
C TYR A 72 8.29 8.52 -4.68
N VAL A 73 8.13 9.47 -5.62
CA VAL A 73 6.83 10.02 -6.01
C VAL A 73 6.02 8.96 -6.76
N VAL A 74 6.63 8.32 -7.78
CA VAL A 74 5.96 7.25 -8.54
C VAL A 74 5.63 6.06 -7.65
N ALA A 75 6.60 5.61 -6.84
CA ALA A 75 6.37 4.52 -5.88
C ALA A 75 5.20 4.82 -4.93
N THR A 76 5.12 6.05 -4.41
CA THR A 76 3.99 6.46 -3.56
C THR A 76 2.68 6.43 -4.34
N GLY A 77 2.64 6.95 -5.57
CA GLY A 77 1.47 6.87 -6.44
C GLY A 77 1.01 5.44 -6.71
N ILE A 78 1.95 4.55 -7.05
CA ILE A 78 1.67 3.12 -7.26
C ILE A 78 1.10 2.49 -5.98
N THR A 79 1.60 2.84 -4.78
CA THR A 79 1.01 2.31 -3.54
C THR A 79 -0.44 2.75 -3.31
N VAL A 80 -0.83 3.92 -3.84
CA VAL A 80 -2.21 4.39 -3.78
C VAL A 80 -3.10 3.63 -4.76
N LEU A 81 -2.58 3.35 -5.96
CA LEU A 81 -3.28 2.62 -7.01
C LEU A 81 -3.34 1.10 -6.76
N LEU A 82 -2.41 0.58 -5.96
CA LEU A 82 -2.34 -0.82 -5.61
C LEU A 82 -3.63 -1.23 -4.88
N ALA A 83 -4.25 -2.27 -5.43
CA ALA A 83 -5.51 -2.83 -4.96
C ALA A 83 -5.37 -3.60 -3.64
N GLY A 84 -4.99 -2.92 -2.55
CA GLY A 84 -4.92 -3.52 -1.22
C GLY A 84 -6.28 -4.07 -0.77
N LEU A 85 -7.38 -3.40 -1.14
CA LEU A 85 -8.76 -3.81 -0.84
C LEU A 85 -9.21 -5.03 -1.66
N GLY A 86 -8.69 -5.21 -2.88
CA GLY A 86 -9.01 -6.36 -3.73
C GLY A 86 -8.39 -7.64 -3.18
N LEU A 87 -7.08 -7.59 -2.92
CA LEU A 87 -6.26 -8.74 -2.52
C LEU A 87 -6.60 -9.27 -1.13
N VAL A 88 -6.78 -8.39 -0.14
CA VAL A 88 -7.21 -8.80 1.21
C VAL A 88 -8.64 -9.37 1.19
N GLY A 89 -9.53 -8.80 0.37
CA GLY A 89 -10.89 -9.31 0.20
C GLY A 89 -10.92 -10.70 -0.44
N ALA A 90 -10.15 -10.94 -1.50
CA ALA A 90 -10.06 -12.23 -2.16
C ALA A 90 -9.57 -13.34 -1.20
N VAL A 91 -8.62 -13.01 -0.35
CA VAL A 91 -8.11 -13.90 0.68
C VAL A 91 -9.14 -14.15 1.78
N GLN A 92 -9.90 -13.14 2.19
CA GLN A 92 -11.01 -13.31 3.13
C GLN A 92 -12.08 -14.23 2.56
N ASP A 93 -12.51 -14.01 1.31
CA ASP A 93 -13.48 -14.84 0.60
C ASP A 93 -12.98 -16.30 0.50
N ALA A 94 -11.69 -16.51 0.23
CA ALA A 94 -11.09 -17.85 0.19
C ALA A 94 -11.14 -18.56 1.55
N ILE A 95 -10.90 -17.83 2.65
CA ILE A 95 -10.96 -18.38 4.02
C ILE A 95 -12.40 -18.70 4.43
N GLU A 96 -13.35 -17.89 4.00
CA GLU A 96 -14.78 -18.06 4.30
C GLU A 96 -15.42 -19.18 3.46
N GLY A 97 -14.68 -19.77 2.51
CA GLY A 97 -15.11 -20.89 1.67
C GLY A 97 -15.75 -20.44 0.34
N HIS A 98 -15.71 -19.15 0.01
CA HIS A 98 -16.21 -18.58 -1.23
C HIS A 98 -15.15 -18.62 -2.35
N TYR A 99 -14.72 -19.83 -2.74
CA TYR A 99 -13.59 -20.03 -3.65
C TYR A 99 -13.79 -19.41 -5.05
N LEU A 100 -15.00 -19.46 -5.60
CA LEU A 100 -15.27 -18.89 -6.92
C LEU A 100 -15.16 -17.36 -6.92
N THR A 101 -15.70 -16.71 -5.87
CA THR A 101 -15.59 -15.26 -5.66
C THR A 101 -14.14 -14.86 -5.43
N ALA A 102 -13.42 -15.62 -4.59
CA ALA A 102 -12.00 -15.41 -4.33
C ALA A 102 -11.16 -15.51 -5.61
N ALA A 103 -11.42 -16.51 -6.45
CA ALA A 103 -10.75 -16.68 -7.74
C ALA A 103 -11.03 -15.50 -8.68
N ALA A 104 -12.29 -15.09 -8.80
CA ALA A 104 -12.68 -13.93 -9.61
C ALA A 104 -12.00 -12.65 -9.13
N ARG A 105 -11.94 -12.44 -7.81
CA ARG A 105 -11.32 -11.26 -7.21
C ARG A 105 -9.79 -11.27 -7.31
N ASN A 106 -9.16 -12.45 -7.21
CA ASN A 106 -7.73 -12.61 -7.51
C ASN A 106 -7.43 -12.27 -8.97
N PHE A 107 -8.28 -12.71 -9.91
CA PHE A 107 -8.15 -12.35 -11.31
C PHE A 107 -8.35 -10.85 -11.54
N GLU A 108 -9.31 -10.23 -10.86
CA GLU A 108 -9.52 -8.78 -10.88
C GLU A 108 -8.26 -8.03 -10.40
N VAL A 109 -7.66 -8.45 -9.28
CA VAL A 109 -6.41 -7.86 -8.77
C VAL A 109 -5.27 -8.03 -9.77
N LEU A 110 -5.13 -9.21 -10.39
CA LEU A 110 -4.13 -9.44 -11.43
C LEU A 110 -4.30 -8.47 -12.61
N LEU A 111 -5.52 -8.31 -13.12
CA LEU A 111 -5.81 -7.33 -14.18
C LEU A 111 -5.50 -5.89 -13.74
N GLN A 112 -5.83 -5.53 -12.50
CA GLN A 112 -5.52 -4.20 -11.95
C GLN A 112 -4.01 -3.96 -11.83
N THR A 113 -3.22 -4.98 -11.48
CA THR A 113 -1.76 -4.86 -11.47
C THR A 113 -1.18 -4.71 -12.88
N LEU A 114 -1.71 -5.45 -13.86
CA LEU A 114 -1.34 -5.31 -15.26
C LEU A 114 -1.69 -3.92 -15.82
N ALA A 115 -2.82 -3.35 -15.40
CA ALA A 115 -3.18 -1.98 -15.75
C ALA A 115 -2.12 -0.97 -15.30
N ILE A 116 -1.63 -1.10 -14.05
CA ILE A 116 -0.57 -0.22 -13.52
C ILE A 116 0.70 -0.37 -14.37
N VAL A 117 1.12 -1.61 -14.65
CA VAL A 117 2.28 -1.93 -15.49
C VAL A 117 2.16 -1.26 -16.86
N ILE A 118 1.02 -1.42 -17.52
CA ILE A 118 0.75 -0.82 -18.85
C ILE A 118 0.75 0.71 -18.76
N GLY A 119 0.10 1.30 -17.77
CA GLY A 119 0.03 2.75 -17.59
C GLY A 119 1.41 3.39 -17.35
N VAL A 120 2.24 2.78 -16.49
CA VAL A 120 3.62 3.23 -16.27
C VAL A 120 4.43 3.08 -17.55
N GLY A 121 4.39 1.90 -18.20
CA GLY A 121 5.16 1.62 -19.41
C GLY A 121 4.85 2.59 -20.55
N LEU A 122 3.56 2.84 -20.83
CA LEU A 122 3.13 3.79 -21.86
C LEU A 122 3.63 5.21 -21.58
N MET A 123 3.58 5.65 -20.32
CA MET A 123 4.06 6.99 -19.97
C MET A 123 5.59 7.08 -20.06
N LEU A 124 6.32 6.05 -19.65
CA LEU A 124 7.79 6.00 -19.80
C LEU A 124 8.21 6.02 -21.27
N GLU A 125 7.52 5.28 -22.13
CA GLU A 125 7.76 5.31 -23.59
C GLU A 125 7.44 6.69 -24.18
N LEU A 126 6.35 7.33 -23.73
CA LEU A 126 6.02 8.69 -24.17
C LEU A 126 7.12 9.68 -23.75
N ILE A 127 7.62 9.58 -22.51
CA ILE A 127 8.69 10.43 -21.99
C ILE A 127 10.00 10.22 -22.77
N SER A 128 10.36 8.98 -23.10
CA SER A 128 11.62 8.69 -23.81
C SER A 128 11.66 9.29 -25.21
N ARG A 129 10.51 9.45 -25.88
CA ARG A 129 10.39 10.14 -27.18
C ARG A 129 10.68 11.64 -27.11
N PHE A 130 10.53 12.28 -25.94
CA PHE A 130 10.85 13.70 -25.75
C PHE A 130 12.34 13.97 -25.48
N GLY A 131 13.20 12.95 -25.56
CA GLY A 131 14.64 13.13 -25.76
C GLY A 131 15.47 13.52 -24.52
N THR A 132 14.92 13.48 -23.30
CA THR A 132 15.70 13.84 -22.10
C THR A 132 16.29 12.62 -21.40
N LEU A 133 17.62 12.54 -21.52
CA LEU A 133 18.58 11.90 -20.62
C LEU A 133 18.41 12.43 -19.18
N LEU A 134 17.37 12.00 -18.47
CA LEU A 134 17.42 12.07 -17.02
C LEU A 134 17.94 10.70 -16.55
N PRO A 135 19.17 10.61 -16.04
CA PRO A 135 19.55 9.45 -15.26
C PRO A 135 18.63 9.48 -14.05
N ILE A 136 17.52 8.73 -14.12
CA ILE A 136 16.69 8.44 -12.96
C ILE A 136 17.61 7.58 -12.10
N GLN A 137 18.35 8.26 -11.21
CA GLN A 137 19.42 7.67 -10.43
C GLN A 137 18.93 6.41 -9.73
N GLU A 138 19.85 5.44 -9.62
CA GLU A 138 19.66 4.20 -8.91
C GLU A 138 18.83 4.42 -7.65
N VAL A 139 17.72 3.71 -7.61
CA VAL A 139 16.82 3.71 -6.47
C VAL A 139 17.50 2.92 -5.37
N THR A 140 18.32 3.58 -4.56
CA THR A 140 18.79 3.00 -3.31
C THR A 140 17.60 2.93 -2.36
N ALA A 141 17.09 1.71 -2.17
CA ALA A 141 16.17 1.44 -1.07
C ALA A 141 16.91 1.79 0.22
N GLN A 142 16.41 2.78 0.95
CA GLN A 142 16.96 3.07 2.28
C GLN A 142 16.81 1.83 3.16
N VAL A 143 17.81 1.60 4.01
CA VAL A 143 17.76 0.55 5.01
C VAL A 143 16.56 0.83 5.92
N PRO A 144 15.63 -0.14 6.08
CA PRO A 144 14.49 0.02 6.98
C PRO A 144 14.98 0.41 8.38
N SER A 145 14.40 1.47 8.95
CA SER A 145 14.83 2.01 10.24
C SER A 145 13.69 2.05 11.24
N TYR A 146 14.00 1.78 12.51
CA TYR A 146 13.08 1.94 13.64
C TYR A 146 12.62 3.40 13.80
N ALA A 147 13.39 4.39 13.35
CA ALA A 147 12.99 5.80 13.39
C ALA A 147 11.73 6.10 12.54
N LEU A 148 11.41 5.22 11.58
CA LEU A 148 10.27 5.36 10.68
C LEU A 148 8.99 4.69 11.20
N VAL A 149 9.03 3.99 12.33
CA VAL A 149 7.85 3.41 13.00
C VAL A 149 6.68 4.40 13.17
N PRO A 150 6.87 5.64 13.70
CA PRO A 150 5.78 6.60 13.80
C PRO A 150 5.24 7.02 12.43
N VAL A 151 6.07 7.06 11.39
CA VAL A 151 5.66 7.37 10.02
C VAL A 151 4.80 6.23 9.46
N GLY A 152 5.15 4.97 9.75
CA GLY A 152 4.36 3.80 9.37
C GLY A 152 2.95 3.86 9.97
N GLY A 153 2.86 4.21 11.25
CA GLY A 153 1.57 4.43 11.90
C GLY A 153 0.80 5.61 11.32
N PHE A 154 1.47 6.73 11.05
CA PHE A 154 0.83 7.90 10.44
C PHE A 154 0.25 7.58 9.06
N VAL A 155 0.99 6.87 8.21
CA VAL A 155 0.52 6.45 6.88
C VAL A 155 -0.72 5.56 7.00
N ALA A 156 -0.72 4.58 7.91
CA ALA A 156 -1.87 3.72 8.13
C ALA A 156 -3.09 4.49 8.68
N ALA A 157 -2.87 5.46 9.58
CA ALA A 157 -3.92 6.32 10.12
C ALA A 157 -4.59 7.16 9.03
N MET A 158 -3.77 7.77 8.15
CA MET A 158 -4.24 8.60 7.04
C MET A 158 -5.00 7.76 6.01
N TRP A 159 -4.52 6.55 5.71
CA TRP A 159 -5.24 5.64 4.82
C TRP A 159 -6.62 5.24 5.36
N ALA A 160 -6.70 4.97 6.67
CA ALA A 160 -7.97 4.67 7.32
C ALA A 160 -8.94 5.86 7.26
N LEU A 161 -8.46 7.09 7.45
CA LEU A 161 -9.28 8.30 7.31
C LEU A 161 -9.72 8.53 5.86
N ALA A 162 -8.83 8.33 4.89
CA ALA A 162 -9.13 8.42 3.46
C ALA A 162 -10.19 7.39 3.04
N SER A 163 -10.21 6.23 3.70
CA SER A 163 -11.23 5.18 3.54
C SER A 163 -12.55 5.49 4.29
N TYR A 164 -12.79 6.76 4.66
CA TYR A 164 -13.97 7.24 5.39
C TYR A 164 -14.24 6.52 6.72
N SER A 165 -13.19 6.04 7.39
CA SER A 165 -13.31 5.36 8.68
C SER A 165 -13.47 6.34 9.84
N ARG A 166 -14.06 5.87 10.94
CA ARG A 166 -14.18 6.64 12.19
C ARG A 166 -12.79 6.90 12.78
N TRP A 167 -12.62 8.05 13.46
CA TRP A 167 -11.37 8.43 14.13
C TRP A 167 -10.77 7.30 15.01
N ARG A 168 -11.61 6.57 15.74
CA ARG A 168 -11.17 5.43 16.57
C ARG A 168 -10.53 4.29 15.77
N ALA A 169 -11.02 4.02 14.58
CA ALA A 169 -10.45 3.00 13.70
C ALA A 169 -9.18 3.48 13.01
N SER A 170 -9.05 4.78 12.74
CA SER A 170 -7.79 5.39 12.32
C SER A 170 -6.69 5.23 13.37
N LEU A 171 -7.00 5.42 14.66
CA LEU A 171 -6.03 5.17 15.75
C LEU A 171 -5.58 3.71 15.83
N VAL A 172 -6.49 2.76 15.66
CA VAL A 172 -6.12 1.33 15.64
C VAL A 172 -5.29 1.00 14.41
N ALA A 173 -5.62 1.54 13.24
CA ALA A 173 -4.80 1.41 12.05
C ALA A 173 -3.41 2.02 12.26
N ALA A 174 -3.30 3.14 12.97
CA ALA A 174 -2.03 3.77 13.30
C ALA A 174 -1.13 2.86 14.14
N ILE A 175 -1.68 2.28 15.20
CA ILE A 175 -0.95 1.34 16.06
C ILE A 175 -0.57 0.09 15.26
N GLY A 176 -1.50 -0.45 14.48
CA GLY A 176 -1.27 -1.61 13.63
C GLY A 176 -0.17 -1.38 12.61
N GLY A 177 -0.18 -0.25 11.90
CA GLY A 177 0.82 0.11 10.90
C GLY A 177 2.20 0.41 11.51
N ALA A 178 2.25 1.06 12.68
CA ALA A 178 3.50 1.27 13.40
C ALA A 178 4.12 -0.05 13.86
N ALA A 179 3.32 -0.92 14.47
CA ALA A 179 3.78 -2.23 14.93
C ALA A 179 4.18 -3.13 13.75
N ALA A 180 3.45 -3.10 12.63
CA ALA A 180 3.81 -3.82 11.42
C ALA A 180 5.15 -3.34 10.85
N TRP A 181 5.38 -2.02 10.79
CA TRP A 181 6.68 -1.49 10.37
C TRP A 181 7.81 -1.91 11.32
N ALA A 182 7.58 -1.89 12.64
CA ALA A 182 8.57 -2.34 13.62
C ALA A 182 8.93 -3.83 13.43
N ILE A 183 7.93 -4.70 13.23
CA ILE A 183 8.16 -6.13 12.95
C ILE A 183 8.88 -6.32 11.62
N PHE A 184 8.53 -5.54 10.61
CA PHE A 184 9.21 -5.57 9.32
C PHE A 184 10.70 -5.25 9.48
N VAL A 185 11.05 -4.14 10.15
CA VAL A 185 12.44 -3.76 10.41
C VAL A 185 13.16 -4.85 11.22
N PHE A 186 12.56 -5.34 12.31
CA PHE A 186 13.13 -6.40 13.13
C PHE A 186 13.41 -7.68 12.34
N THR A 187 12.48 -8.08 11.48
CA THR A 187 12.66 -9.28 10.65
C THR A 187 13.72 -9.07 9.58
N ARG A 188 13.88 -7.84 9.06
CA ARG A 188 14.96 -7.49 8.13
C ARG A 188 16.33 -7.51 8.81
N ASP A 189 16.42 -7.08 10.08
CA ASP A 189 17.65 -7.14 10.88
C ASP A 189 18.10 -8.57 11.14
N LEU A 190 17.16 -9.52 11.22
CA LEU A 190 17.45 -10.96 11.30
C LEU A 190 17.94 -11.57 9.96
N GLY A 191 18.05 -10.78 8.89
CA GLY A 191 18.56 -11.22 7.59
C GLY A 191 17.51 -11.79 6.64
N PHE A 192 16.22 -11.78 7.00
CA PHE A 192 15.16 -12.27 6.10
C PHE A 192 14.88 -11.30 4.95
N GLY A 193 14.47 -11.86 3.80
CA GLY A 193 14.02 -11.10 2.64
C GLY A 193 12.75 -10.27 2.89
N ALA A 194 12.49 -9.28 2.01
CA ALA A 194 11.34 -8.40 2.12
C ALA A 194 10.00 -9.16 2.15
N SER A 195 9.85 -10.22 1.35
CA SER A 195 8.64 -11.03 1.31
C SER A 195 8.31 -11.66 2.66
N VAL A 196 9.30 -12.30 3.31
CA VAL A 196 9.10 -12.96 4.62
C VAL A 196 8.84 -11.92 5.70
N ALA A 197 9.60 -10.82 5.71
CA ALA A 197 9.40 -9.72 6.66
C ALA A 197 8.00 -9.10 6.56
N SER A 198 7.53 -8.82 5.34
CA SER A 198 6.19 -8.32 5.08
C SER A 198 5.12 -9.33 5.49
N GLY A 199 5.32 -10.62 5.18
CA GLY A 199 4.43 -11.70 5.62
C GLY A 199 4.27 -11.75 7.14
N LEU A 200 5.38 -11.78 7.90
CA LEU A 200 5.34 -11.80 9.36
C LEU A 200 4.72 -10.54 9.96
N ALA A 201 5.06 -9.36 9.44
CA ALA A 201 4.46 -8.11 9.90
C ALA A 201 2.94 -8.07 9.64
N SER A 202 2.49 -8.59 8.50
CA SER A 202 1.08 -8.61 8.14
C SER A 202 0.24 -9.62 8.94
N LEU A 203 0.85 -10.65 9.55
CA LEU A 203 0.19 -11.51 10.54
C LEU A 203 -0.37 -10.69 11.71
N LEU A 204 0.44 -9.78 12.26
CA LEU A 204 0.01 -8.90 13.34
C LEU A 204 -1.15 -8.01 12.87
N VAL A 205 -1.04 -7.41 11.68
CA VAL A 205 -2.08 -6.55 11.12
C VAL A 205 -3.39 -7.33 10.97
N GLY A 206 -3.34 -8.55 10.45
CA GLY A 206 -4.49 -9.45 10.32
C GLY A 206 -5.15 -9.76 11.65
N ALA A 207 -4.35 -10.06 12.68
CA ALA A 207 -4.82 -10.34 14.03
C ALA A 207 -5.48 -9.11 14.69
N VAL A 208 -4.82 -7.95 14.61
CA VAL A 208 -5.32 -6.68 15.13
C VAL A 208 -6.62 -6.28 14.44
N ALA A 209 -6.71 -6.46 13.13
CA ALA A 209 -7.91 -6.18 12.35
C ALA A 209 -9.09 -7.07 12.79
N ASP A 210 -8.87 -8.37 13.02
CA ASP A 210 -9.92 -9.30 13.42
C ASP A 210 -10.48 -8.99 14.82
N VAL A 211 -9.59 -8.75 15.80
CA VAL A 211 -9.99 -8.42 17.18
C VAL A 211 -10.65 -7.04 17.28
N SER A 212 -10.18 -6.07 16.52
CA SER A 212 -10.64 -4.68 16.66
C SER A 212 -11.91 -4.39 15.86
N ALA A 213 -12.17 -5.13 14.78
CA ALA A 213 -13.33 -4.90 13.91
C ALA A 213 -14.66 -5.02 14.65
N SER A 214 -14.83 -6.03 15.52
CA SER A 214 -16.07 -6.24 16.27
C SER A 214 -16.33 -5.11 17.28
N ARG A 215 -15.28 -4.67 17.99
CA ARG A 215 -15.36 -3.59 19.00
C ARG A 215 -15.70 -2.25 18.37
N LEU A 216 -15.06 -1.93 17.24
CA LEU A 216 -15.21 -0.64 16.57
C LEU A 216 -16.43 -0.56 15.66
N LYS A 217 -17.07 -1.70 15.36
CA LYS A 217 -18.16 -1.81 14.37
C LYS A 217 -17.75 -1.27 13.00
N VAL A 218 -16.54 -1.63 12.58
CA VAL A 218 -15.95 -1.25 11.28
C VAL A 218 -15.59 -2.53 10.53
N PRO A 219 -15.78 -2.59 9.19
CA PRO A 219 -15.34 -3.74 8.41
C PRO A 219 -13.86 -4.08 8.65
N ARG A 220 -13.57 -5.36 8.88
CA ARG A 220 -12.20 -5.86 9.09
C ARG A 220 -11.27 -5.44 7.96
N LEU A 221 -11.78 -5.45 6.72
CA LEU A 221 -11.07 -5.04 5.52
C LEU A 221 -10.42 -3.66 5.70
N ILE A 222 -11.12 -2.66 6.24
CA ILE A 222 -10.59 -1.29 6.39
C ILE A 222 -9.36 -1.26 7.30
N ILE A 223 -9.41 -1.94 8.45
CA ILE A 223 -8.28 -1.96 9.40
C ILE A 223 -7.11 -2.74 8.81
N ALA A 224 -7.40 -3.89 8.19
CA ALA A 224 -6.38 -4.74 7.58
C ALA A 224 -5.65 -4.03 6.43
N THR A 225 -6.39 -3.43 5.50
CA THR A 225 -5.77 -2.74 4.37
C THR A 225 -5.01 -1.51 4.79
N SER A 226 -5.57 -0.71 5.72
CA SER A 226 -4.88 0.48 6.23
C SER A 226 -3.58 0.13 6.94
N GLY A 227 -3.56 -0.94 7.74
CA GLY A 227 -2.36 -1.37 8.48
C GLY A 227 -1.27 -1.97 7.60
N VAL A 228 -1.61 -2.55 6.44
CA VAL A 228 -0.63 -3.13 5.50
C VAL A 228 -0.04 -2.09 4.55
N VAL A 229 -0.71 -0.96 4.31
CA VAL A 229 -0.26 0.09 3.36
C VAL A 229 1.23 0.48 3.52
N PRO A 230 1.78 0.69 4.73
CA PRO A 230 3.19 1.02 4.91
C PRO A 230 4.17 -0.02 4.35
N LEU A 231 3.75 -1.27 4.16
CA LEU A 231 4.58 -2.40 3.72
C LEU A 231 4.42 -2.70 2.23
N LEU A 232 3.57 -1.97 1.51
CA LEU A 232 3.28 -2.25 0.11
C LEU A 232 4.53 -2.05 -0.78
N PRO A 233 4.82 -2.98 -1.70
CA PRO A 233 6.06 -2.97 -2.50
C PRO A 233 5.99 -2.02 -3.70
N GLY A 234 5.44 -0.81 -3.54
CA GLY A 234 5.26 0.13 -4.67
C GLY A 234 6.58 0.61 -5.28
N LEU A 235 7.64 0.72 -4.47
CA LEU A 235 8.98 1.05 -4.96
C LEU A 235 9.56 -0.07 -5.82
N SER A 236 9.41 -1.33 -5.39
CA SER A 236 9.88 -2.50 -6.14
C SER A 236 9.14 -2.68 -7.46
N ILE A 237 7.84 -2.38 -7.50
CA ILE A 237 7.07 -2.39 -8.75
C ILE A 237 7.61 -1.33 -9.71
N TYR A 238 7.82 -0.10 -9.25
CA TYR A 238 8.39 0.96 -10.08
C TYR A 238 9.80 0.58 -10.59
N GLN A 239 10.67 0.10 -9.70
CA GLN A 239 12.02 -0.34 -10.04
C GLN A 239 12.00 -1.45 -11.10
N GLY A 240 11.20 -2.49 -10.89
CA GLY A 240 11.10 -3.60 -11.84
C GLY A 240 10.59 -3.14 -13.21
N MET A 241 9.61 -2.23 -13.24
CA MET A 241 9.13 -1.62 -14.49
C MET A 241 10.18 -0.77 -15.18
N TYR A 242 10.93 0.02 -14.41
CA TYR A 242 11.96 0.89 -14.93
C TYR A 242 13.09 0.07 -15.58
N ILE A 243 13.60 -0.94 -14.87
CA ILE A 243 14.65 -1.84 -15.35
C ILE A 243 14.17 -2.62 -16.59
N LEU A 244 12.90 -3.08 -16.58
CA LEU A 244 12.30 -3.79 -17.71
C LEU A 244 12.29 -2.96 -19.00
N VAL A 245 12.06 -1.65 -18.90
CA VAL A 245 11.94 -0.74 -20.05
C VAL A 245 13.29 -0.18 -20.50
N ASN A 246 14.20 0.13 -19.57
CA ASN A 246 15.40 0.92 -19.87
C ASN A 246 16.71 0.11 -19.80
N ASP A 247 16.75 -0.98 -19.02
CA ASP A 247 17.99 -1.71 -18.74
C ASP A 247 17.89 -3.16 -19.25
N SER A 248 17.46 -4.09 -18.39
CA SER A 248 17.44 -5.53 -18.65
C SER A 248 16.04 -6.11 -18.46
N PRO A 249 15.38 -6.59 -19.53
CA PRO A 249 14.04 -7.17 -19.41
C PRO A 249 13.96 -8.33 -18.43
N VAL A 250 15.00 -9.17 -18.38
CA VAL A 250 15.04 -10.34 -17.48
C VAL A 250 15.12 -9.90 -16.02
N GLU A 251 15.96 -8.91 -15.71
CA GLU A 251 16.11 -8.38 -14.34
C GLU A 251 14.88 -7.57 -13.89
N GLY A 252 14.25 -6.84 -14.81
CA GLY A 252 13.00 -6.16 -14.55
C GLY A 252 11.89 -7.14 -14.16
N ILE A 253 11.77 -8.25 -14.91
CA ILE A 253 10.82 -9.32 -14.61
C ILE A 253 11.11 -9.96 -13.24
N THR A 254 12.35 -10.31 -12.93
CA THR A 254 12.69 -10.91 -11.61
C THR A 254 12.36 -9.96 -10.45
N THR A 255 12.63 -8.66 -10.62
CA THR A 255 12.27 -7.63 -9.63
C THR A 255 10.75 -7.54 -9.44
N LEU A 256 9.97 -7.56 -10.52
CA LEU A 256 8.51 -7.58 -10.47
C LEU A 256 7.97 -8.84 -9.79
N PHE A 257 8.55 -10.01 -10.05
CA PHE A 257 8.22 -11.26 -9.35
C PHE A 257 8.50 -11.17 -7.85
N GLY A 258 9.59 -10.52 -7.44
CA GLY A 258 9.89 -10.24 -6.03
C GLY A 258 8.84 -9.35 -5.37
N ALA A 259 8.39 -8.31 -6.06
CA ALA A 259 7.30 -7.44 -5.59
C ALA A 259 5.97 -8.21 -5.48
N ALA A 260 5.64 -9.04 -6.48
CA ALA A 260 4.45 -9.90 -6.46
C ALA A 260 4.49 -10.89 -5.30
N THR A 261 5.64 -11.52 -5.05
CA THR A 261 5.86 -12.43 -3.91
C THR A 261 5.66 -11.70 -2.58
N THR A 262 6.12 -10.46 -2.46
CA THR A 262 5.89 -9.62 -1.27
C THR A 262 4.41 -9.33 -1.08
N GLY A 263 3.69 -8.99 -2.17
CA GLY A 263 2.24 -8.79 -2.13
C GLY A 263 1.48 -10.05 -1.71
N LEU A 264 1.86 -11.23 -2.22
CA LEU A 264 1.27 -12.51 -1.82
C LEU A 264 1.56 -12.84 -0.36
N ALA A 265 2.77 -12.57 0.12
CA ALA A 265 3.13 -12.76 1.53
C ALA A 265 2.30 -11.86 2.46
N LEU A 266 2.07 -10.59 2.07
CA LEU A 266 1.16 -9.69 2.78
C LEU A 266 -0.27 -10.24 2.83
N ALA A 267 -0.78 -10.74 1.70
CA ALA A 267 -2.10 -11.37 1.60
C ALA A 267 -2.21 -12.54 2.60
N ALA A 268 -1.26 -13.47 2.52
CA ALA A 268 -1.23 -14.69 3.32
C ALA A 268 -1.10 -14.37 4.81
N GLY A 269 -0.24 -13.42 5.19
CA GLY A 269 -0.08 -13.03 6.59
C GLY A 269 -1.34 -12.37 7.16
N VAL A 270 -2.00 -11.45 6.44
CA VAL A 270 -3.29 -10.90 6.90
C VAL A 270 -4.34 -12.00 7.09
N ALA A 271 -4.36 -12.99 6.18
CA ALA A 271 -5.22 -14.17 6.25
C ALA A 271 -5.01 -14.94 7.55
N LEU A 272 -3.78 -15.43 7.72
CA LEU A 272 -3.36 -16.30 8.81
C LEU A 272 -3.48 -15.60 10.15
N GLY A 273 -3.13 -14.32 10.21
CA GLY A 273 -3.27 -13.48 11.41
C GLY A 273 -4.70 -13.42 11.91
N GLY A 274 -5.67 -13.30 11.00
CA GLY A 274 -7.09 -13.36 11.37
C GLY A 274 -7.52 -14.71 11.90
N ILE A 275 -7.04 -15.80 11.29
CA ILE A 275 -7.37 -17.17 11.72
C ILE A 275 -6.86 -17.41 13.15
N ILE A 276 -5.60 -17.05 13.41
CA ILE A 276 -4.95 -17.19 14.72
C ILE A 276 -5.66 -16.35 15.78
N ALA A 277 -6.20 -15.19 15.41
CA ALA A 277 -6.89 -14.28 16.32
C ALA A 277 -8.36 -14.65 16.64
N ARG A 278 -8.95 -15.65 15.95
CA ARG A 278 -10.37 -16.04 16.17
C ARG A 278 -10.70 -16.37 17.63
N PRO A 279 -9.90 -17.16 18.38
CA PRO A 279 -10.22 -17.47 19.79
C PRO A 279 -10.22 -16.21 20.67
N LEU A 280 -9.24 -15.33 20.47
CA LEU A 280 -9.12 -14.05 21.18
C LEU A 280 -10.34 -13.15 20.90
N ARG A 281 -10.80 -13.09 19.66
CA ARG A 281 -12.02 -12.35 19.29
C ARG A 281 -13.24 -12.87 20.04
N HIS A 282 -13.43 -14.19 20.13
CA HIS A 282 -14.57 -14.76 20.87
C HIS A 282 -14.55 -14.42 22.36
N GLU A 283 -13.37 -14.39 22.98
CA GLU A 283 -13.22 -13.93 24.37
C GLU A 283 -13.57 -12.46 24.51
N VAL A 284 -12.99 -11.61 23.68
CA VAL A 284 -13.24 -10.17 23.67
C VAL A 284 -14.72 -9.86 23.51
N ASP A 285 -15.42 -10.52 22.58
CA ASP A 285 -16.85 -10.33 22.36
C ASP A 285 -17.69 -10.77 23.57
N ARG A 286 -17.27 -11.83 24.29
CA ARG A 286 -17.93 -12.27 25.54
C ARG A 286 -17.78 -11.22 26.65
N TRP A 287 -16.59 -10.66 26.82
CA TRP A 287 -16.32 -9.61 27.79
C TRP A 287 -17.15 -8.35 27.53
N ASP A 288 -17.22 -7.89 26.28
CA ASP A 288 -18.02 -6.73 25.89
C ASP A 288 -19.52 -6.93 26.20
N ARG A 289 -20.05 -8.14 25.96
CA ARG A 289 -21.44 -8.49 26.32
C ARG A 289 -21.66 -8.44 27.84
N ARG A 290 -20.73 -8.97 28.63
CA ARG A 290 -20.82 -8.96 30.10
C ARG A 290 -20.78 -7.54 30.69
N VAL A 291 -19.91 -6.68 30.16
CA VAL A 291 -19.81 -5.27 30.60
C VAL A 291 -21.10 -4.51 30.27
N ARG A 292 -21.64 -4.68 29.06
CA ARG A 292 -22.92 -4.05 28.68
C ARG A 292 -24.10 -4.53 29.50
N TYR A 293 -24.11 -5.81 29.88
CA TYR A 293 -25.14 -6.36 30.77
C TYR A 293 -25.08 -5.72 32.17
N ARG A 294 -23.89 -5.62 32.77
CA ARG A 294 -23.68 -4.97 34.08
C ARG A 294 -23.97 -3.47 34.09
N ALA A 295 -23.75 -2.79 32.96
CA ALA A 295 -24.07 -1.37 32.83
C ALA A 295 -25.58 -1.09 32.74
N ARG A 296 -26.38 -2.07 32.29
CA ARG A 296 -27.85 -1.97 32.28
C ARG A 296 -28.44 -2.25 33.65
N SER A 297 -27.94 -3.25 34.39
CA SER A 297 -28.41 -3.59 35.73
C SER A 297 -28.08 -2.59 36.85
N ARG A 298 -27.42 -1.46 36.52
CA ARG A 298 -27.11 -0.36 37.46
C ARG A 298 -27.96 0.89 37.21
N ARG A 299 -28.82 0.86 36.19
CA ARG A 299 -29.73 1.97 35.83
C ARG A 299 -31.19 1.69 36.21
N ASP A 300 -31.47 0.50 36.72
CA ASP A 300 -32.72 0.08 37.34
C ASP A 300 -32.52 0.04 38.86
#